data_AF-A0A6A4XBS2-F1
#
_entry.id   AF-A0A6A4XBS2-F1
#
_cell.length_a   1.000
_cell.length_b   1.000
_cell.length_c   1.000
_cell.angle_alpha   90.00
_cell.angle_beta   90.00
_cell.angle_gamma   90.00
#
_symmetry.space_group_name_H-M   'P 1'
#
loop_
_entity.id
_entity.type
_entity.pdbx_description
1 polymer ?
#
loop_
_entity_poly.entity_id
_entity_poly.type
_entity_poly.pdbx_seq_one_letter_code
_entity_poly.pdbx_strand_id
1 'polypeptide(L)'
;MSTLEKYKVTRAPATVHYVSEFVTEAEEQRLLELVYAAPRPRWTQLAHRRLQNWGGLPHPRGMLPEQIPTWLQAPMERIAALGCFGELRPNHVLVNEYLPGQGIMPHTDGPLFAPVITTVTLGSHALLDLYRPRQDDSQVETGDVNYPYRTSAHKQC
;
A
#
# COMPACT_ATOMS: atom_id res chain seq x y z
N MET A 1 -12.46 -21.20 -4.20
CA MET A 1 -11.81 -20.42 -5.26
C MET A 1 -11.62 -19.00 -4.76
N SER A 2 -10.41 -18.44 -4.86
CA SER A 2 -10.15 -17.06 -4.44
C SER A 2 -11.05 -16.11 -5.22
N THR A 3 -11.77 -15.22 -4.53
CA THR A 3 -12.66 -14.20 -5.12
C THR A 3 -11.91 -13.26 -6.08
N LEU A 4 -10.58 -13.26 -6.04
CA LEU A 4 -9.70 -12.37 -6.76
C LEU A 4 -9.32 -12.83 -8.16
N GLU A 5 -9.44 -14.12 -8.51
CA GLU A 5 -8.95 -14.63 -9.81
C GLU A 5 -9.57 -13.90 -11.01
N LYS A 6 -10.83 -13.48 -10.89
CA LYS A 6 -11.54 -12.71 -11.93
C LYS A 6 -11.02 -11.27 -12.12
N TYR A 7 -10.22 -10.78 -11.18
CA TYR A 7 -9.62 -9.44 -11.18
C TYR A 7 -8.15 -9.46 -11.59
N LYS A 8 -7.61 -10.60 -12.02
CA LYS A 8 -6.21 -10.74 -12.42
C LYS A 8 -5.90 -9.86 -13.63
N VAL A 9 -4.81 -9.10 -13.56
CA VAL A 9 -4.35 -8.25 -14.67
C VAL A 9 -3.49 -9.07 -15.62
N THR A 10 -3.92 -9.19 -16.89
CA THR A 10 -3.28 -10.08 -17.88
C THR A 10 -1.87 -9.64 -18.31
N ARG A 11 -1.59 -8.34 -18.28
CA ARG A 11 -0.30 -7.74 -18.68
C ARG A 11 0.58 -7.34 -17.50
N ALA A 12 0.39 -7.97 -16.34
CA ALA A 12 1.16 -7.76 -15.13
C ALA A 12 1.56 -9.11 -14.51
N PRO A 13 2.49 -9.15 -13.52
CA PRO A 13 2.74 -10.36 -12.75
C PRO A 13 1.45 -10.99 -12.21
N ALA A 14 1.40 -12.31 -12.12
CA ALA A 14 0.19 -13.05 -11.72
C ALA A 14 -0.34 -12.73 -10.31
N THR A 15 0.47 -12.04 -9.50
CA THR A 15 0.12 -11.55 -8.16
C THR A 15 -0.66 -10.23 -8.19
N VAL A 16 -0.75 -9.55 -9.34
CA VAL A 16 -1.41 -8.26 -9.48
C VAL A 16 -2.88 -8.44 -9.87
N HIS A 17 -3.75 -7.83 -9.07
CA HIS A 17 -5.19 -7.84 -9.26
C HIS A 17 -5.72 -6.41 -9.24
N TYR A 18 -6.71 -6.11 -10.08
CA TYR A 18 -7.34 -4.80 -10.19
C TYR A 18 -8.85 -4.90 -10.07
N VAL A 19 -9.41 -4.20 -9.10
CA VAL A 19 -10.86 -4.11 -8.87
C VAL A 19 -11.29 -2.68 -9.21
N SER A 20 -12.02 -2.52 -10.31
CA SER A 20 -12.62 -1.23 -10.69
C SER A 20 -13.77 -0.87 -9.75
N GLU A 21 -14.01 0.42 -9.54
CA GLU A 21 -15.16 0.93 -8.76
C GLU A 21 -15.26 0.28 -7.35
N PHE A 22 -14.12 0.08 -6.69
CA PHE A 22 -14.07 -0.56 -5.37
C PHE A 22 -14.78 0.25 -4.28
N VAL A 23 -14.74 1.58 -4.42
CA VAL A 23 -15.52 2.55 -3.65
C VAL A 23 -16.49 3.24 -4.59
N THR A 24 -17.65 3.62 -4.09
CA THR A 24 -18.60 4.43 -4.87
C THR A 24 -18.18 5.90 -4.89
N GLU A 25 -18.70 6.69 -5.82
CA GLU A 25 -18.42 8.15 -5.90
C GLU A 25 -18.75 8.87 -4.57
N ALA A 26 -19.89 8.52 -3.94
CA ALA A 26 -20.27 9.09 -2.65
C ALA A 26 -19.33 8.67 -1.52
N GLU A 27 -18.85 7.41 -1.54
CA GLU A 27 -17.86 6.92 -0.56
C GLU A 27 -16.51 7.58 -0.78
N GLU A 28 -16.07 7.76 -2.03
CA GLU A 28 -14.85 8.49 -2.39
C GLU A 28 -14.90 9.93 -1.87
N GLN A 29 -15.98 10.66 -2.16
CA GLN A 29 -16.15 12.03 -1.67
C GLN A 29 -16.05 12.09 -0.14
N ARG A 30 -16.71 11.15 0.55
CA ARG A 30 -16.67 11.08 2.00
C ARG A 30 -15.28 10.75 2.54
N LEU A 31 -14.56 9.83 1.91
CA LEU A 31 -13.19 9.49 2.27
C LEU A 31 -12.26 10.68 2.08
N LEU A 32 -12.38 11.41 0.98
CA LEU A 32 -11.59 12.62 0.73
C LEU A 32 -11.85 13.68 1.81
N GLU A 33 -13.11 13.97 2.13
CA GLU A 33 -13.45 14.89 3.22
C GLU A 33 -12.78 14.51 4.55
N LEU A 34 -12.81 13.22 4.91
CA LEU A 34 -12.25 12.72 6.16
C LEU A 34 -10.72 12.71 6.17
N VAL A 35 -10.10 12.41 5.03
CA VAL A 35 -8.64 12.53 4.82
C VAL A 35 -8.20 13.97 5.03
N TYR A 36 -8.87 14.94 4.43
CA TYR A 36 -8.49 16.36 4.54
C TYR A 36 -8.92 17.01 5.86
N ALA A 37 -9.90 16.46 6.57
CA ALA A 37 -10.27 16.86 7.92
C ALA A 37 -9.27 16.39 8.99
N ALA A 38 -8.32 15.52 8.64
CA ALA A 38 -7.28 15.07 9.58
C ALA A 38 -6.47 16.26 10.14
N PRO A 39 -6.16 16.28 11.44
CA PRO A 39 -5.48 17.41 12.06
C PRO A 39 -4.05 17.55 11.50
N ARG A 40 -3.54 18.78 11.42
CA ARG A 40 -2.22 19.09 10.83
C ARG A 40 -1.07 18.16 11.26
N PRO A 41 -0.94 17.75 12.54
CA PRO A 41 0.13 16.84 12.96
C PRO A 41 0.07 15.43 12.35
N ARG A 42 -1.06 15.02 11.75
CA ARG A 42 -1.16 13.75 11.02
C ARG A 42 -0.51 13.81 9.64
N TRP A 43 -0.27 15.00 9.12
CA TRP A 43 0.37 15.20 7.83
C TRP A 43 1.87 15.40 8.01
N THR A 44 2.64 14.47 7.46
CA THR A 44 4.08 14.60 7.30
C THR A 44 4.37 15.09 5.89
N GLN A 45 5.03 16.24 5.78
CA GLN A 45 5.55 16.73 4.50
C GLN A 45 6.84 15.97 4.16
N LEU A 46 6.85 15.29 3.01
CA LEU A 46 8.04 14.68 2.42
C LEU A 46 8.51 15.54 1.23
N ALA A 47 9.62 15.17 0.60
CA ALA A 47 10.26 15.97 -0.46
C ALA A 47 9.28 16.40 -1.58
N HIS A 48 8.41 15.49 -2.03
CA HIS A 48 7.52 15.72 -3.17
C HIS A 48 6.08 15.27 -2.93
N ARG A 49 5.71 14.93 -1.69
CA ARG A 49 4.38 14.43 -1.37
C ARG A 49 4.05 14.66 0.10
N ARG A 50 2.79 14.49 0.46
CA ARG A 50 2.36 14.42 1.87
C ARG A 50 1.95 13.01 2.24
N LEU A 51 2.14 12.66 3.51
CA LEU A 51 1.83 11.35 4.05
C LEU A 51 1.01 11.48 5.34
N GLN A 52 -0.02 10.65 5.49
CA GLN A 52 -0.58 10.29 6.80
C GLN A 52 -0.28 8.84 7.13
N ASN A 53 -0.16 8.55 8.42
CA ASN A 53 0.08 7.21 8.94
C ASN A 53 -0.98 6.87 10.02
N TRP A 54 -1.66 5.74 9.83
CA TRP A 54 -2.72 5.24 10.70
C TRP A 54 -2.51 3.76 11.04
N GLY A 55 -2.86 3.37 12.27
CA GLY A 55 -2.81 1.98 12.73
C GLY A 55 -1.45 1.53 13.29
N GLY A 56 -0.38 2.29 13.02
CA GLY A 56 0.89 2.07 13.69
C GLY A 56 2.02 3.02 13.30
N LEU A 57 2.87 3.33 14.26
CA LEU A 57 4.05 4.17 14.09
C LEU A 57 5.31 3.29 13.98
N PRO A 58 6.09 3.43 12.90
CA PRO A 58 7.39 2.78 12.80
C PRO A 58 8.31 3.20 13.95
N HIS A 59 8.89 2.23 14.64
CA HIS A 59 9.85 2.42 15.72
C HIS A 59 11.06 1.50 15.46
N PRO A 60 12.27 1.83 15.93
CA PRO A 60 13.45 0.95 15.78
C PRO A 60 13.29 -0.49 16.31
N ARG A 61 12.24 -0.77 17.09
CA ARG A 61 11.94 -2.08 17.67
C ARG A 61 10.71 -2.76 17.03
N GLY A 62 10.18 -2.22 15.93
CA GLY A 62 8.98 -2.72 15.26
C GLY A 62 7.90 -1.64 15.11
N MET A 63 6.65 -2.07 14.89
CA MET A 63 5.52 -1.15 14.76
C MET A 63 4.87 -0.94 16.14
N LEU A 64 4.74 0.32 16.57
CA LEU A 64 3.92 0.67 17.73
C LEU A 64 2.46 0.75 17.28
N PRO A 65 1.55 -0.13 17.73
CA PRO A 65 0.17 -0.14 17.27
C PRO A 65 -0.59 1.10 17.72
N GLU A 66 -1.47 1.58 16.84
CA GLU A 66 -2.40 2.68 17.11
C GLU A 66 -3.82 2.24 16.73
N GLN A 67 -4.84 2.79 17.39
CA GLN A 67 -6.22 2.57 16.98
C GLN A 67 -6.46 3.11 15.56
N ILE A 68 -7.03 2.26 14.70
CA ILE A 68 -7.50 2.66 13.37
C ILE A 68 -8.74 3.55 13.51
N PRO A 69 -8.76 4.74 12.87
CA PRO A 69 -9.95 5.57 12.79
C PRO A 69 -11.16 4.83 12.23
N THR A 70 -12.35 5.10 12.77
CA THR A 70 -13.58 4.42 12.37
C THR A 70 -13.91 4.54 10.89
N TRP A 71 -13.53 5.65 10.25
CA TRP A 71 -13.76 5.87 8.82
C TRP A 71 -12.92 4.99 7.90
N LEU A 72 -11.83 4.40 8.40
CA LEU A 72 -11.02 3.43 7.67
C LEU A 72 -11.50 1.98 7.85
N GLN A 73 -12.29 1.70 8.89
CA GLN A 73 -12.68 0.34 9.25
C GLN A 73 -13.49 -0.34 8.13
N ALA A 74 -14.52 0.33 7.61
CA ALA A 74 -15.36 -0.26 6.56
C ALA A 74 -14.59 -0.57 5.25
N PRO A 75 -13.74 0.33 4.70
CA PRO A 75 -12.86 -0.02 3.58
C PRO A 75 -11.90 -1.18 3.91
N MET A 76 -11.29 -1.17 5.10
CA MET A 76 -10.36 -2.23 5.52
C MET A 76 -11.04 -3.60 5.66
N GLU A 77 -12.26 -3.64 6.18
CA GLU A 77 -13.06 -4.87 6.28
C GLU A 77 -13.44 -5.40 4.89
N ARG A 78 -13.84 -4.51 3.97
CA ARG A 78 -14.14 -4.87 2.58
C ARG A 78 -12.92 -5.45 1.87
N ILE A 79 -11.75 -4.86 2.10
CA ILE A 79 -10.46 -5.35 1.60
C ILE A 79 -10.14 -6.73 2.21
N ALA A 80 -10.30 -6.89 3.52
CA ALA A 80 -10.06 -8.17 4.19
C ALA A 80 -10.99 -9.28 3.65
N ALA A 81 -12.24 -8.94 3.35
CA ALA A 81 -13.22 -9.86 2.77
C ALA A 81 -12.86 -10.37 1.36
N LEU A 82 -11.91 -9.71 0.66
CA LEU A 82 -11.35 -10.23 -0.58
C LEU A 82 -10.47 -11.48 -0.37
N GLY A 83 -10.03 -11.74 0.86
CA GLY A 83 -9.20 -12.90 1.21
C GLY A 83 -7.75 -12.80 0.75
N CYS A 84 -7.29 -11.65 0.25
CA CYS A 84 -5.91 -11.46 -0.23
C CYS A 84 -4.85 -11.59 0.87
N PHE A 85 -5.23 -11.38 2.13
CA PHE A 85 -4.32 -11.45 3.28
C PHE A 85 -4.28 -12.83 3.96
N GLY A 86 -5.00 -13.83 3.43
CA GLY A 86 -5.12 -15.15 4.08
C GLY A 86 -5.77 -15.03 5.46
N GLU A 87 -5.09 -15.51 6.50
CA GLU A 87 -5.55 -15.40 7.89
C GLU A 87 -5.27 -14.02 8.53
N LEU A 88 -4.42 -13.20 7.89
CA LEU A 88 -4.08 -11.87 8.38
C LEU A 88 -5.18 -10.86 8.05
N ARG A 89 -5.23 -9.76 8.80
CA ARG A 89 -6.09 -8.61 8.53
C ARG A 89 -5.26 -7.34 8.37
N PRO A 90 -5.66 -6.41 7.48
CA PRO A 90 -5.06 -5.09 7.43
C PRO A 90 -5.17 -4.40 8.80
N ASN A 91 -4.07 -3.81 9.26
CA ASN A 91 -4.00 -3.11 10.55
C ASN A 91 -3.22 -1.79 10.44
N HIS A 92 -2.81 -1.41 9.23
CA HIS A 92 -1.97 -0.24 8.97
C HIS A 92 -2.40 0.39 7.65
N VAL A 93 -2.50 1.72 7.64
CA VAL A 93 -2.91 2.50 6.46
C VAL A 93 -2.00 3.70 6.29
N LEU A 94 -1.45 3.84 5.08
CA LEU A 94 -0.75 5.03 4.63
C LEU A 94 -1.65 5.79 3.66
N VAL A 95 -1.88 7.08 3.93
CA VAL A 95 -2.52 7.99 2.96
C VAL A 95 -1.42 8.81 2.30
N ASN A 96 -1.20 8.63 1.01
CA ASN A 96 -0.26 9.44 0.24
C ASN A 96 -1.03 10.43 -0.62
N GLU A 97 -0.61 11.69 -0.59
CA GLU A 97 -1.15 12.74 -1.46
C GLU A 97 -0.11 13.18 -2.48
N TYR A 98 -0.54 13.21 -3.73
CA TYR A 98 0.24 13.66 -4.88
C TYR A 98 -0.52 14.76 -5.61
N LEU A 99 0.15 15.88 -5.86
CA LEU A 99 -0.31 16.94 -6.77
C LEU A 99 0.03 16.58 -8.23
N PRO A 100 -0.59 17.23 -9.22
CA PRO A 100 -0.23 17.01 -10.63
C PRO A 100 1.28 17.13 -10.88
N GLY A 101 1.84 16.10 -11.52
CA GLY A 101 3.28 16.00 -11.81
C GLY A 101 4.13 15.43 -10.67
N GLN A 102 3.54 15.10 -9.52
CA GLN A 102 4.23 14.38 -8.44
C GLN A 102 4.08 12.87 -8.60
N GLY A 103 5.06 12.15 -8.05
CA GLY A 103 5.07 10.69 -7.98
C GLY A 103 6.03 10.22 -6.90
N ILE A 104 6.33 8.92 -6.90
CA ILE A 104 7.28 8.32 -5.97
C ILE A 104 8.34 7.52 -6.73
N MET A 105 9.59 7.67 -6.32
CA MET A 105 10.70 6.91 -6.90
C MET A 105 10.49 5.41 -6.72
N PRO A 106 10.95 4.57 -7.67
CA PRO A 106 10.89 3.11 -7.54
C PRO A 106 11.51 2.65 -6.21
N HIS A 107 10.73 1.89 -5.43
CA HIS A 107 11.13 1.37 -4.13
C HIS A 107 10.34 0.09 -3.80
N THR A 108 10.80 -0.63 -2.79
CA THR A 108 10.10 -1.75 -2.18
C THR A 108 9.50 -1.35 -0.84
N ASP A 109 8.39 -1.97 -0.46
CA ASP A 109 7.83 -1.81 0.88
C ASP A 109 8.84 -2.29 1.94
N GLY A 110 8.90 -1.60 3.08
CA GLY A 110 9.85 -1.89 4.15
C GLY A 110 9.64 -3.28 4.79
N PRO A 111 10.65 -3.79 5.51
CA PRO A 111 10.66 -5.16 6.05
C PRO A 111 9.61 -5.41 7.16
N LEU A 112 8.96 -4.36 7.67
CA LEU A 112 7.90 -4.46 8.67
C LEU A 112 6.54 -4.83 8.08
N PHE A 113 6.37 -4.77 6.76
CA PHE A 113 5.10 -5.01 6.10
C PHE A 113 4.91 -6.47 5.69
N ALA A 114 3.66 -6.91 5.69
CA ALA A 114 3.28 -8.20 5.12
C ALA A 114 3.57 -8.24 3.60
N PRO A 115 3.68 -9.43 2.99
CA PRO A 115 4.04 -9.57 1.58
C PRO A 115 2.95 -9.09 0.61
N VAL A 116 1.73 -8.91 1.12
CA VAL A 116 0.57 -8.44 0.36
C VAL A 116 0.25 -7.03 0.82
N ILE A 117 0.05 -6.14 -0.15
CA ILE A 117 -0.51 -4.81 0.09
C ILE A 117 -1.70 -4.59 -0.82
N THR A 118 -2.53 -3.61 -0.44
CA THR A 118 -3.65 -3.14 -1.24
C THR A 118 -3.57 -1.62 -1.33
N THR A 119 -4.06 -1.08 -2.44
CA THR A 119 -4.08 0.37 -2.69
C THR A 119 -5.45 0.73 -3.22
N VAL A 120 -6.06 1.74 -2.60
CA VAL A 120 -7.28 2.39 -3.10
C VAL A 120 -6.87 3.78 -3.55
N THR A 121 -7.10 4.07 -4.82
CA THR A 121 -6.84 5.38 -5.42
C THR A 121 -8.10 6.22 -5.32
N LEU A 122 -7.97 7.49 -4.93
CA LEU A 122 -9.07 8.45 -4.80
C LEU A 122 -8.74 9.74 -5.55
N GLY A 123 -9.77 10.45 -6.01
CA GLY A 123 -9.73 11.82 -6.51
C GLY A 123 -9.23 12.00 -7.95
N SER A 124 -8.40 11.09 -8.46
CA SER A 124 -8.02 11.03 -9.88
C SER A 124 -7.49 9.64 -10.26
N HIS A 125 -7.19 9.44 -11.54
CA HIS A 125 -6.53 8.22 -11.99
C HIS A 125 -5.06 8.19 -11.54
N ALA A 126 -4.50 6.99 -11.37
CA ALA A 126 -3.09 6.78 -11.10
C ALA A 126 -2.49 5.85 -12.15
N LEU A 127 -1.20 6.01 -12.42
CA LEU A 127 -0.39 5.04 -13.14
C LEU A 127 0.44 4.26 -12.12
N LEU A 128 0.71 2.98 -12.38
CA LEU A 128 1.57 2.19 -11.52
C LEU A 128 2.58 1.43 -12.38
N ASP A 129 3.83 1.89 -12.39
CA ASP A 129 4.90 1.15 -13.05
C ASP A 129 5.49 0.13 -12.08
N LEU A 130 5.51 -1.14 -12.51
CA LEU A 130 6.05 -2.26 -11.76
C LEU A 130 7.34 -2.75 -12.41
N TYR A 131 8.45 -2.61 -11.69
CA TYR A 131 9.77 -3.03 -12.18
C TYR A 131 10.21 -4.35 -11.56
N ARG A 132 11.02 -5.12 -12.31
CA ARG A 132 11.77 -6.24 -11.74
C ARG A 132 12.85 -5.69 -10.81
N PRO A 133 13.17 -6.39 -9.70
CA PRO A 133 14.33 -6.05 -8.88
C PRO A 133 15.58 -5.96 -9.77
N ARG A 134 16.44 -4.97 -9.51
CA ARG A 134 17.78 -4.97 -10.10
C ARG A 134 18.51 -6.20 -9.56
N GLN A 135 19.11 -6.99 -10.44
CA GLN A 135 20.10 -7.97 -10.02
C GLN A 135 21.32 -7.15 -9.64
N ASP A 136 21.59 -7.02 -8.34
CA ASP A 136 22.85 -6.46 -7.89
C ASP A 136 23.94 -7.52 -8.08
N ASP A 137 24.92 -7.25 -8.95
CA ASP A 137 26.13 -8.07 -9.12
C ASP A 137 27.08 -8.01 -7.88
N SER A 138 26.64 -7.42 -6.77
CA SER A 138 27.41 -7.40 -5.53
C SER A 138 27.06 -8.58 -4.65
N GLN A 139 27.75 -9.71 -4.88
CA GLN A 139 28.05 -10.62 -3.80
C GLN A 139 28.89 -9.86 -2.76
N VAL A 140 28.26 -9.42 -1.68
CA VAL A 140 28.98 -9.17 -0.42
C VAL A 140 28.60 -10.30 0.50
N GLU A 141 29.57 -11.20 0.71
CA GLU A 141 29.50 -12.25 1.72
C GLU A 141 29.27 -11.63 3.11
N THR A 142 28.10 -11.88 3.69
CA THR A 142 27.95 -11.99 5.14
C THR A 142 26.99 -13.15 5.41
N GLY A 143 27.42 -14.06 6.29
CA GLY A 143 26.92 -15.42 6.45
C GLY A 143 25.42 -15.59 6.70
N ASP A 144 24.92 -16.71 6.16
CA ASP A 144 23.78 -17.52 6.58
C ASP A 144 22.55 -16.80 7.18
N VAL A 145 21.62 -16.38 6.31
CA VAL A 145 20.20 -16.79 6.42
C VAL A 145 19.59 -16.85 5.01
N ASN A 146 19.19 -18.04 4.59
CA ASN A 146 18.62 -18.29 3.27
C ASN A 146 17.14 -17.83 3.22
N TYR A 147 16.89 -16.61 2.73
CA TYR A 147 15.54 -16.18 2.33
C TYR A 147 15.39 -16.39 0.82
N PRO A 148 14.44 -17.26 0.37
CA PRO A 148 14.23 -17.48 -1.05
C PRO A 148 13.73 -16.17 -1.68
N TYR A 149 14.43 -15.75 -2.73
CA TYR A 149 14.17 -14.56 -3.54
C TYR A 149 12.67 -14.31 -3.75
N ARG A 150 12.15 -13.27 -3.10
CA ARG A 150 10.81 -12.73 -3.35
C ARG A 150 10.89 -11.75 -4.52
N THR A 151 10.00 -11.91 -5.48
CA THR A 151 9.77 -10.93 -6.56
C THR A 151 9.29 -9.61 -5.95
N SER A 152 10.20 -8.68 -5.66
CA SER A 152 9.84 -7.34 -5.21
C SER A 152 9.57 -6.45 -6.41
N ALA A 153 8.28 -6.29 -6.74
CA ALA A 153 7.88 -5.31 -7.75
C ALA A 153 8.13 -3.92 -7.18
N HIS A 154 8.99 -3.13 -7.85
CA HIS A 154 9.19 -1.74 -7.46
C HIS A 154 8.01 -0.93 -7.98
N LYS A 155 7.38 -0.12 -7.13
CA LYS A 155 6.21 0.69 -7.49
C LYS A 155 6.62 2.12 -7.79
N GLN A 156 6.14 2.65 -8.90
CA GLN A 156 6.10 4.08 -9.19
C GLN A 156 4.65 4.46 -9.44
N CYS A 157 4.08 5.30 -8.56
CA CYS A 157 2.82 5.98 -8.79
C CYS A 157 3.01 7.16 -9.76
#